data_AF-A0ABD6EWA9-F1
#
_entry.id   AF-A0ABD6EWA9-F1
#
_cell.length_a   1.000
_cell.length_b   1.000
_cell.length_c   1.000
_cell.angle_alpha   90.00
_cell.angle_beta   90.00
_cell.angle_gamma   90.00
#
_symmetry.space_group_name_H-M   'P 1'
#
loop_
_entity.id
_entity.type
_entity.pdbx_description
1 polymer ?
#
loop_
_entity_poly.entity_id
_entity_poly.type
_entity_poly.pdbx_seq_one_letter_code
_entity_poly.pdbx_strand_id
1 'polypeptide(L)'
;MRNGDKYGAQLQVHPNLDRKEWQQKFVLRPKSSNKPFPINIDIGVLKWRLQLASEEDVPLAINCWPNENPDGCTVNIEYTLQAEHLVLNNVIIVIPLPPATPPVVSECEGTYEYVKSKSQLLWCIELVDEANKTGSMEFSVPNGHSDHFFPVSVRFSSKNLFCDITPQSVHVIGSDESEEFSSESRFYTEKFEII
;
A
#
# COMPACT_ATOMS: atom_id res chain seq x y z
N MET A 1 -13.56 -5.08 18.49
CA MET A 1 -12.77 -4.64 17.31
C MET A 1 -13.54 -3.55 16.61
N ARG A 2 -12.87 -2.61 15.97
CA ARG A 2 -13.50 -1.70 15.02
C ARG A 2 -13.40 -2.33 13.63
N ASN A 3 -14.52 -2.41 12.91
CA ASN A 3 -14.55 -2.78 11.50
C ASN A 3 -15.09 -1.60 10.70
N GLY A 4 -14.19 -0.72 10.28
CA GLY A 4 -14.45 0.43 9.42
C GLY A 4 -14.21 0.14 7.94
N ASP A 5 -14.11 -1.14 7.54
CA ASP A 5 -13.93 -1.50 6.14
C ASP A 5 -15.11 -1.00 5.28
N LYS A 6 -14.77 -0.26 4.23
CA LYS A 6 -15.72 0.29 3.26
C LYS A 6 -15.69 -0.44 1.92
N TYR A 7 -14.72 -1.34 1.74
CA TYR A 7 -14.41 -1.94 0.45
C TYR A 7 -14.94 -3.37 0.31
N GLY A 8 -15.51 -3.95 1.38
CA GLY A 8 -16.13 -5.27 1.32
C GLY A 8 -15.12 -6.42 1.41
N ALA A 9 -14.09 -6.26 2.25
CA ALA A 9 -13.10 -7.27 2.51
C ALA A 9 -13.73 -8.57 3.04
N GLN A 10 -13.31 -9.70 2.48
CA GLN A 10 -13.76 -11.02 2.89
C GLN A 10 -13.00 -11.45 4.14
N LEU A 11 -13.71 -11.54 5.26
CA LEU A 11 -13.16 -11.82 6.59
C LEU A 11 -13.17 -13.31 6.91
N GLN A 12 -12.05 -13.82 7.45
CA GLN A 12 -11.90 -15.20 7.91
C GLN A 12 -11.40 -15.23 9.36
N VAL A 13 -12.28 -15.66 10.26
CA VAL A 13 -11.97 -15.87 11.68
C VAL A 13 -11.29 -17.22 11.88
N HIS A 14 -10.25 -17.26 12.72
CA HIS A 14 -9.50 -18.47 13.05
C HIS A 14 -10.44 -19.60 13.55
N PRO A 15 -10.22 -20.88 13.16
CA PRO A 15 -11.15 -21.98 13.46
C PRO A 15 -11.47 -22.21 14.95
N ASN A 16 -10.56 -21.87 15.84
CA ASN A 16 -10.73 -22.03 17.30
C ASN A 16 -11.47 -20.86 17.97
N LEU A 17 -11.82 -19.81 17.23
CA LEU A 17 -12.53 -18.64 17.74
C LEU A 17 -14.03 -18.70 17.45
N ASP A 18 -14.79 -17.99 18.28
CA ASP A 18 -16.24 -17.93 18.20
C ASP A 18 -16.69 -17.02 17.04
N ARG A 19 -17.13 -17.66 15.95
CA ARG A 19 -17.61 -16.94 14.75
C ARG A 19 -18.93 -16.20 14.99
N LYS A 20 -19.78 -16.68 15.90
CA LYS A 20 -21.07 -16.04 16.18
C LYS A 20 -20.85 -14.72 16.90
N GLU A 21 -19.96 -14.69 17.89
CA GLU A 21 -19.57 -13.46 18.58
C GLU A 21 -18.88 -12.46 17.66
N TRP A 22 -18.04 -12.93 16.74
CA TRP A 22 -17.48 -12.05 15.71
C TRP A 22 -18.59 -11.41 14.87
N GLN A 23 -19.53 -12.20 14.35
CA GLN A 23 -20.60 -11.71 13.48
C GLN A 23 -21.58 -10.77 14.19
N GLN A 24 -21.84 -10.99 15.48
CA GLN A 24 -22.83 -10.22 16.24
C GLN A 24 -22.24 -8.98 16.91
N LYS A 25 -20.98 -9.05 17.38
CA LYS A 25 -20.39 -8.04 18.27
C LYS A 25 -18.98 -7.62 17.86
N PHE A 26 -18.41 -8.16 16.79
CA PHE A 26 -17.01 -7.94 16.40
C PHE A 26 -16.01 -8.27 17.52
N VAL A 27 -16.31 -9.33 18.27
CA VAL A 27 -15.46 -9.85 19.36
C VAL A 27 -14.73 -11.10 18.91
N LEU A 28 -13.40 -11.09 19.01
CA LEU A 28 -12.55 -12.24 18.77
C LEU A 28 -12.24 -12.92 20.11
N ARG A 29 -12.85 -14.09 20.36
CA ARG A 29 -12.60 -14.88 21.57
C ARG A 29 -12.56 -16.38 21.28
N PRO A 30 -11.87 -17.19 22.10
CA PRO A 30 -11.90 -18.65 22.00
C PRO A 30 -13.32 -19.19 22.15
N LYS A 31 -13.65 -20.27 21.43
CA LYS A 31 -14.96 -20.97 21.55
C LYS A 31 -15.19 -21.58 22.93
N SER A 32 -14.11 -21.96 23.61
CA SER A 32 -14.13 -22.64 24.90
C SER A 32 -13.24 -21.88 25.86
N SER A 33 -13.77 -21.48 27.02
CA SER A 33 -13.01 -20.85 28.10
C SER A 33 -11.85 -21.72 28.60
N ASN A 34 -11.98 -23.05 28.52
CA ASN A 34 -10.93 -24.00 28.89
C ASN A 34 -9.73 -24.05 27.92
N LYS A 35 -9.77 -23.33 26.80
CA LYS A 35 -8.71 -23.28 25.79
C LYS A 35 -8.35 -21.80 25.52
N PRO A 36 -7.56 -21.17 26.41
CA PRO A 36 -7.17 -19.78 26.24
C PRO A 36 -6.28 -19.57 25.00
N PHE A 37 -6.01 -18.32 24.66
CA PHE A 37 -4.99 -18.00 23.67
C PHE A 37 -3.62 -18.53 24.13
N PRO A 38 -2.79 -19.06 23.21
CA PRO A 38 -1.41 -19.43 23.53
C PRO A 38 -0.62 -18.22 24.07
N ILE A 39 0.22 -18.47 25.06
CA ILE A 39 1.11 -17.45 25.64
C ILE A 39 2.48 -17.55 24.95
N ASN A 40 3.12 -16.42 24.67
CA ASN A 40 4.44 -16.32 24.02
C ASN A 40 4.51 -16.88 22.59
N ILE A 41 3.38 -16.93 21.88
CA ILE A 41 3.31 -17.38 20.49
C ILE A 41 2.40 -16.45 19.70
N ASP A 42 2.87 -15.96 18.55
CA ASP A 42 2.06 -15.17 17.63
C ASP A 42 0.99 -16.05 16.97
N ILE A 43 -0.25 -15.59 16.99
CA ILE A 43 -1.39 -16.30 16.40
C ILE A 43 -2.22 -15.38 15.51
N GLY A 44 -2.43 -15.80 14.26
CA GLY A 44 -3.38 -15.14 13.36
C GLY A 44 -4.82 -15.41 13.79
N VAL A 45 -5.47 -14.43 14.39
CA VAL A 45 -6.85 -14.54 14.91
C VAL A 45 -7.92 -14.19 13.87
N LEU A 46 -7.60 -13.25 12.98
CA LEU A 46 -8.45 -12.76 11.91
C LEU A 46 -7.58 -12.53 10.68
N LYS A 47 -8.06 -12.94 9.52
CA LYS A 47 -7.46 -12.62 8.22
C LYS A 47 -8.54 -12.00 7.34
N TRP A 48 -8.15 -11.18 6.39
CA TRP A 48 -9.05 -10.70 5.35
C TRP A 48 -8.36 -10.66 4.01
N ARG A 49 -9.17 -10.75 2.96
CA ARG A 49 -8.76 -10.53 1.58
C ARG A 49 -9.74 -9.56 0.94
N LEU A 50 -9.21 -8.52 0.32
CA LEU A 50 -9.97 -7.60 -0.51
C LEU A 50 -9.54 -7.78 -1.96
N GLN A 51 -10.50 -7.77 -2.87
CA GLN A 51 -10.27 -7.68 -4.30
C GLN A 51 -11.05 -6.47 -4.80
N LEU A 52 -10.32 -5.45 -5.26
CA LEU A 52 -10.91 -4.25 -5.84
C LEU A 52 -11.48 -4.57 -7.22
N ALA A 53 -12.59 -3.92 -7.55
CA ALA A 53 -13.28 -4.11 -8.82
C ALA A 53 -12.82 -3.12 -9.90
N SER A 54 -12.33 -1.95 -9.48
CA SER A 54 -11.84 -0.88 -10.35
C SER A 54 -10.41 -0.49 -9.99
N GLU A 55 -9.65 -0.05 -10.99
CA GLU A 55 -8.35 0.60 -10.79
C GLU A 55 -8.51 1.99 -10.14
N GLU A 56 -9.69 2.60 -10.19
CA GLU A 56 -10.01 3.84 -9.49
C GLU A 56 -10.14 3.68 -7.96
N ASP A 57 -10.18 2.44 -7.47
CA ASP A 57 -10.26 2.15 -6.05
C ASP A 57 -8.88 1.87 -5.42
N VAL A 58 -7.80 1.85 -6.21
CA VAL A 58 -6.44 1.58 -5.68
C VAL A 58 -5.97 2.74 -4.81
N PRO A 59 -5.07 2.54 -3.83
CA PRO A 59 -4.67 3.62 -2.94
C PRO A 59 -3.97 4.79 -3.66
N LEU A 60 -3.19 4.49 -4.70
CA LEU A 60 -2.37 5.45 -5.44
C LEU A 60 -2.41 5.10 -6.92
N ALA A 61 -2.98 5.96 -7.75
CA ALA A 61 -2.97 5.81 -9.20
C ALA A 61 -1.66 6.38 -9.77
N ILE A 62 -1.13 5.73 -10.82
CA ILE A 62 0.05 6.18 -11.56
C ILE A 62 -0.35 6.26 -13.04
N ASN A 63 -0.16 7.43 -13.65
CA ASN A 63 -0.29 7.58 -15.10
C ASN A 63 1.09 7.85 -15.68
N CYS A 64 1.49 7.07 -16.69
CA CYS A 64 2.79 7.19 -17.35
C CYS A 64 2.57 7.32 -18.87
N TRP A 65 2.99 8.45 -19.43
CA TRP A 65 2.79 8.82 -20.82
C TRP A 65 4.13 9.01 -21.54
N PRO A 66 4.68 7.95 -22.14
CA PRO A 66 5.84 8.08 -23.04
C PRO A 66 5.42 8.71 -24.37
N ASN A 67 6.21 9.67 -24.83
CA ASN A 67 6.06 10.38 -26.10
C ASN A 67 7.35 10.22 -26.90
N GLU A 68 7.30 9.34 -27.90
CA GLU A 68 8.45 9.07 -28.78
C GLU A 68 8.67 10.23 -29.76
N ASN A 69 9.94 10.61 -29.90
CA ASN A 69 10.45 11.65 -30.77
C ASN A 69 11.60 11.08 -31.62
N PRO A 70 12.02 11.75 -32.72
CA PRO A 70 13.11 11.26 -33.56
C PRO A 70 14.43 10.99 -32.82
N ASP A 71 14.72 11.74 -31.74
CA ASP A 71 15.98 11.66 -30.98
C ASP A 71 15.86 10.89 -29.65
N GLY A 72 14.70 10.31 -29.33
CA GLY A 72 14.46 9.57 -28.09
C GLY A 72 13.02 9.64 -27.61
N CYS A 73 12.78 9.51 -26.31
CA CYS A 73 11.44 9.56 -25.75
C CYS A 73 11.37 10.51 -24.55
N THR A 74 10.34 11.35 -24.53
CA THR A 74 9.99 12.18 -23.36
C THR A 74 8.89 11.48 -22.59
N VAL A 75 9.04 11.33 -21.29
CA VAL A 75 8.11 10.62 -20.41
C VAL A 75 7.55 11.59 -19.39
N ASN A 76 6.23 11.69 -19.36
CA ASN A 76 5.48 12.38 -18.32
C ASN A 76 4.86 11.33 -17.41
N ILE A 77 5.21 11.33 -16.12
CA ILE A 77 4.65 10.40 -15.13
C ILE A 77 4.09 11.18 -13.96
N GLU A 78 2.90 10.79 -13.51
CA GLU A 78 2.20 11.42 -12.40
C GLU A 78 1.63 10.38 -11.44
N TYR A 79 1.48 10.77 -10.18
CA TYR A 79 0.71 10.00 -9.19
C TYR A 79 -0.51 10.79 -8.72
N THR A 80 -1.55 10.08 -8.30
CA THR A 80 -2.70 10.64 -7.58
C THR A 80 -3.11 9.73 -6.43
N LEU A 81 -3.12 10.26 -5.21
CA LEU A 81 -3.65 9.60 -4.01
C LEU A 81 -5.18 9.56 -4.11
N GLN A 82 -5.73 8.37 -4.33
CA GLN A 82 -7.18 8.17 -4.42
C GLN A 82 -7.78 7.87 -3.04
N ALA A 83 -7.05 7.13 -2.20
CA ALA A 83 -7.44 6.86 -0.82
C ALA A 83 -6.95 7.98 0.11
N GLU A 84 -7.59 9.15 0.08
CA GLU A 84 -7.17 10.38 0.80
C GLU A 84 -7.09 10.22 2.34
N HIS A 85 -7.66 9.17 2.91
CA HIS A 85 -7.52 8.83 4.33
C HIS A 85 -6.17 8.16 4.69
N LEU A 86 -5.36 7.82 3.69
CA LEU A 86 -4.05 7.25 3.85
C LEU A 86 -2.97 8.34 3.90
N VAL A 87 -1.91 8.01 4.62
CA VAL A 87 -0.67 8.77 4.65
C VAL A 87 0.44 7.81 4.22
N LEU A 88 0.86 7.91 2.96
CA LEU A 88 1.88 7.04 2.39
C LEU A 88 3.26 7.61 2.68
N ASN A 89 4.15 6.78 3.20
CA ASN A 89 5.50 7.14 3.60
C ASN A 89 6.50 6.40 2.72
N ASN A 90 7.57 7.10 2.35
CA ASN A 90 8.66 6.61 1.53
C ASN A 90 8.14 6.02 0.21
N VAL A 91 7.34 6.79 -0.52
CA VAL A 91 6.83 6.40 -1.83
C VAL A 91 7.99 6.40 -2.81
N ILE A 92 8.24 5.25 -3.46
CA ILE A 92 9.26 5.06 -4.47
C ILE A 92 8.58 4.50 -5.72
N ILE A 93 8.52 5.31 -6.77
CA ILE A 93 8.06 4.91 -8.11
C ILE A 93 9.32 4.56 -8.91
N VAL A 94 9.42 3.31 -9.34
CA VAL A 94 10.57 2.75 -10.05
C VAL A 94 10.22 2.66 -11.53
N ILE A 95 10.87 3.49 -12.34
CA ILE A 95 10.70 3.50 -13.79
C ILE A 95 11.91 2.78 -14.43
N PRO A 96 11.71 1.66 -15.14
CA PRO A 96 12.74 1.04 -15.95
C PRO A 96 13.26 2.00 -17.03
N LEU A 97 14.51 1.82 -17.43
CA LEU A 97 15.16 2.60 -18.46
C LEU A 97 15.88 1.67 -19.44
N PRO A 98 16.11 2.11 -20.70
CA PRO A 98 16.98 1.39 -21.60
C PRO A 98 18.40 1.22 -21.02
N PRO A 99 19.09 0.11 -21.31
CA PRO A 99 20.42 -0.15 -20.79
C PRO A 99 21.41 0.99 -21.06
N ALA A 100 22.17 1.34 -20.03
CA ALA A 100 23.28 2.30 -20.09
C ALA A 100 22.92 3.71 -20.61
N THR A 101 21.63 4.08 -20.62
CA THR A 101 21.16 5.37 -21.11
C THR A 101 20.64 6.21 -19.95
N PRO A 102 21.39 7.24 -19.48
CA PRO A 102 20.94 8.07 -18.38
C PRO A 102 19.76 8.96 -18.82
N PRO A 103 18.74 9.15 -17.96
CA PRO A 103 17.67 10.08 -18.24
C PRO A 103 18.13 11.53 -18.01
N VAL A 104 17.47 12.47 -18.68
CA VAL A 104 17.57 13.90 -18.41
C VAL A 104 16.25 14.35 -17.81
N VAL A 105 16.24 14.58 -16.49
CA VAL A 105 15.05 15.01 -15.74
C VAL A 105 14.88 16.52 -15.91
N SER A 106 13.75 16.95 -16.47
CA SER A 106 13.39 18.35 -16.66
C SER A 106 12.61 18.90 -15.46
N GLU A 107 11.66 18.11 -14.95
CA GLU A 107 10.81 18.47 -13.82
C GLU A 107 10.65 17.27 -12.88
N CYS A 108 10.61 17.51 -11.57
CA CYS A 108 10.45 16.46 -10.57
C CYS A 108 9.96 17.05 -9.26
N GLU A 109 8.79 16.62 -8.81
CA GLU A 109 8.33 16.87 -7.45
C GLU A 109 8.90 15.82 -6.48
N GLY A 110 9.59 16.26 -5.43
CA GLY A 110 10.34 15.36 -4.55
C GLY A 110 11.79 15.19 -5.02
N THR A 111 12.31 13.96 -4.99
CA THR A 111 13.70 13.67 -5.38
C THR A 111 13.77 12.49 -6.33
N TYR A 112 14.91 12.31 -6.98
CA TYR A 112 15.14 11.15 -7.84
C TYR A 112 16.55 10.59 -7.72
N GLU A 113 16.69 9.31 -8.04
CA GLU A 113 17.97 8.60 -8.11
C GLU A 113 18.05 7.78 -9.40
N TYR A 114 19.12 7.98 -10.19
CA TYR A 114 19.41 7.12 -11.32
C TYR A 114 20.33 5.96 -10.90
N VAL A 115 19.78 4.75 -10.89
CA VAL A 115 20.50 3.52 -10.52
C VAL A 115 21.05 2.84 -11.77
N LYS A 116 22.23 3.28 -12.20
CA LYS A 116 22.90 2.79 -13.42
C LYS A 116 23.05 1.26 -13.48
N SER A 117 23.32 0.60 -12.36
CA SER A 117 23.52 -0.86 -12.30
C SER A 117 22.25 -1.66 -12.64
N LYS A 118 21.08 -1.05 -12.50
CA LYS A 118 19.77 -1.66 -12.78
C LYS A 118 19.06 -1.03 -13.98
N SER A 119 19.62 0.04 -14.55
CA SER A 119 18.96 0.89 -15.56
C SER A 119 17.57 1.31 -15.09
N GLN A 120 17.51 1.98 -13.94
CA GLN A 120 16.25 2.42 -13.31
C GLN A 120 16.36 3.87 -12.88
N LEU A 121 15.26 4.61 -13.04
CA LEU A 121 15.02 5.90 -12.39
C LEU A 121 14.10 5.65 -11.19
N LEU A 122 14.55 6.03 -10.00
CA LEU A 122 13.74 6.01 -8.79
C LEU A 122 13.20 7.41 -8.57
N TRP A 123 11.89 7.57 -8.57
CA TRP A 123 11.22 8.79 -8.16
C TRP A 123 10.74 8.63 -6.71
N CYS A 124 11.28 9.47 -5.82
CA CYS A 124 11.17 9.34 -4.38
C CYS A 124 10.40 10.52 -3.77
N ILE A 125 9.29 10.21 -3.09
CA ILE A 125 8.47 11.16 -2.35
C ILE A 125 8.37 10.68 -0.90
N GLU A 126 8.83 11.51 0.05
CA GLU A 126 8.91 11.11 1.46
C GLU A 126 7.53 10.87 2.08
N LEU A 127 6.55 11.69 1.72
CA LEU A 127 5.20 11.67 2.26
C LEU A 127 4.20 12.00 1.14
N VAL A 128 3.14 11.21 1.00
CA VAL A 128 1.98 11.52 0.16
C VAL A 128 0.72 11.41 1.02
N ASP A 129 0.01 12.52 1.16
CA ASP A 129 -1.25 12.65 1.91
C ASP A 129 -2.21 13.63 1.21
N GLU A 130 -3.29 14.03 1.89
CA GLU A 130 -4.30 14.95 1.37
C GLU A 130 -3.71 16.31 0.93
N ALA A 131 -2.64 16.79 1.56
CA ALA A 131 -2.03 18.09 1.27
C ALA A 131 -1.20 18.08 -0.02
N ASN A 132 -0.68 16.93 -0.43
CA ASN A 132 0.12 16.74 -1.64
C ASN A 132 -0.31 15.49 -2.43
N LYS A 133 -1.63 15.38 -2.61
CA LYS A 133 -2.29 14.23 -3.20
C LYS A 133 -1.94 13.94 -4.65
N THR A 134 -1.37 14.89 -5.38
CA THR A 134 -0.88 14.70 -6.74
C THR A 134 0.59 15.06 -6.80
N GLY A 135 1.31 14.45 -7.74
CA GLY A 135 2.59 14.97 -8.16
C GLY A 135 3.05 14.44 -9.49
N SER A 136 4.08 15.06 -10.05
CA SER A 136 4.57 14.73 -11.40
C SER A 136 6.10 14.76 -11.53
N MET A 137 6.58 14.04 -12.54
CA MET A 137 7.95 14.05 -13.02
C MET A 137 7.94 14.02 -14.54
N GLU A 138 8.81 14.83 -15.14
CA GLU A 138 9.11 14.80 -16.56
C GLU A 138 10.60 14.48 -16.76
N PHE A 139 10.89 13.53 -17.65
CA PHE A 139 12.25 13.24 -18.07
C PHE A 139 12.31 12.83 -19.54
N SER A 140 13.50 12.93 -20.14
CA SER A 140 13.76 12.47 -21.50
C SER A 140 14.88 11.44 -21.52
N VAL A 141 14.80 10.51 -22.48
CA VAL A 141 15.79 9.44 -22.66
C VAL A 141 16.18 9.37 -24.13
N PRO A 142 17.44 9.68 -24.48
CA PRO A 142 17.93 9.58 -25.86
C PRO A 142 17.78 8.16 -26.40
N ASN A 143 17.34 7.99 -27.64
CA ASN A 143 17.05 6.69 -28.25
C ASN A 143 16.12 5.78 -27.40
N GLY A 144 15.31 6.37 -26.52
CA GLY A 144 14.30 5.65 -25.75
C GLY A 144 13.09 5.27 -26.61
N HIS A 145 12.40 4.21 -26.22
CA HIS A 145 11.14 3.73 -26.79
C HIS A 145 10.14 3.54 -25.64
N SER A 146 8.86 3.66 -25.94
CA SER A 146 7.78 3.61 -24.96
C SER A 146 7.79 2.34 -24.09
N ASP A 147 8.14 1.19 -24.67
CA ASP A 147 8.22 -0.11 -24.00
C ASP A 147 9.36 -0.21 -22.98
N HIS A 148 10.39 0.63 -23.09
CA HIS A 148 11.51 0.64 -22.14
C HIS A 148 11.13 1.14 -20.74
N PHE A 149 10.01 1.84 -20.59
CA PHE A 149 9.60 2.47 -19.33
C PHE A 149 8.61 1.64 -18.51
N PHE A 150 8.35 0.41 -18.93
CA PHE A 150 7.44 -0.52 -18.27
C PHE A 150 8.13 -1.85 -17.94
N PRO A 151 7.69 -2.55 -16.88
CA PRO A 151 6.64 -2.15 -15.95
C PRO A 151 7.14 -1.12 -14.92
N VAL A 152 6.31 -0.11 -14.62
CA VAL A 152 6.56 0.81 -13.51
C VAL A 152 6.18 0.11 -12.21
N SER A 153 7.06 0.12 -11.21
CA SER A 153 6.78 -0.48 -9.90
C SER A 153 6.64 0.58 -8.81
N VAL A 154 5.71 0.40 -7.88
CA VAL A 154 5.51 1.33 -6.75
C VAL A 154 5.82 0.64 -5.44
N ARG A 155 6.50 1.35 -4.53
CA ARG A 155 6.71 0.92 -3.15
C ARG A 155 6.32 2.02 -2.19
N PHE A 156 5.59 1.68 -1.14
CA PHE A 156 5.31 2.60 -0.04
C PHE A 156 4.97 1.83 1.23
N SER A 157 4.88 2.56 2.35
CA SER A 157 4.32 2.06 3.60
C SER A 157 3.37 3.07 4.24
N SER A 158 2.44 2.62 5.06
CA SER A 158 1.58 3.47 5.87
C SER A 158 1.28 2.82 7.22
N LYS A 159 1.04 3.66 8.22
CA LYS A 159 0.45 3.22 9.50
C LYS A 159 -1.08 3.14 9.41
N ASN A 160 -1.67 3.87 8.48
CA ASN A 160 -3.09 3.82 8.18
C ASN A 160 -3.36 2.57 7.33
N LEU A 161 -4.34 1.78 7.74
CA LEU A 161 -4.74 0.58 7.00
C LEU A 161 -5.73 0.96 5.91
N PHE A 162 -5.58 0.39 4.71
CA PHE A 162 -6.56 0.54 3.63
C PHE A 162 -7.95 0.00 4.03
N CYS A 163 -7.99 -1.19 4.64
CA CYS A 163 -9.16 -1.66 5.37
C CYS A 163 -9.01 -1.29 6.85
N ASP A 164 -9.83 -0.38 7.36
CA ASP A 164 -9.81 0.10 8.76
C ASP A 164 -10.33 -0.96 9.74
N ILE A 165 -9.59 -2.06 9.89
CA ILE A 165 -9.89 -3.16 10.82
C ILE A 165 -8.83 -3.13 11.90
N THR A 166 -9.22 -2.68 13.09
CA THR A 166 -8.28 -2.43 14.20
C THR A 166 -8.83 -2.94 15.54
N PRO A 167 -7.94 -3.38 16.47
CA PRO A 167 -8.33 -3.63 17.85
C PRO A 167 -8.74 -2.32 18.53
N GLN A 168 -9.80 -2.38 19.33
CA GLN A 168 -10.34 -1.21 20.03
C GLN A 168 -10.12 -1.32 21.54
N SER A 169 -10.36 -2.50 22.10
CA SER A 169 -10.17 -2.81 23.51
C SER A 169 -9.90 -4.31 23.66
N VAL A 170 -9.23 -4.66 24.76
CA VAL A 170 -9.03 -6.04 25.22
C VAL A 170 -9.73 -6.17 26.55
N HIS A 171 -10.38 -7.31 26.79
CA HIS A 171 -11.13 -7.57 28.02
C HIS A 171 -10.83 -8.98 28.53
N VAL A 172 -10.85 -9.15 29.85
CA VAL A 172 -10.81 -10.47 30.49
C VAL A 172 -12.16 -11.15 30.29
N ILE A 173 -12.15 -12.44 29.93
CA ILE A 173 -13.40 -13.20 29.74
C ILE A 173 -14.19 -13.23 31.07
N GLY A 174 -15.42 -12.73 31.03
CA GLY A 174 -16.31 -12.69 32.19
C GLY A 174 -16.14 -11.44 33.08
N SER A 175 -15.28 -10.50 32.70
CA SER A 175 -15.20 -9.16 33.27
C SER A 175 -15.61 -8.12 32.22
N ASP A 176 -16.19 -7.02 32.68
CA ASP A 176 -16.44 -5.84 31.84
C ASP A 176 -15.24 -4.87 31.84
N GLU A 177 -14.22 -5.14 32.66
CA GLU A 177 -13.01 -4.32 32.73
C GLU A 177 -12.14 -4.51 31.48
N SER A 178 -11.57 -3.39 31.00
CA SER A 178 -10.64 -3.38 29.88
C SER A 178 -9.20 -3.49 30.36
N GLU A 179 -8.40 -4.25 29.62
CA GLU A 179 -6.97 -4.40 29.83
C GLU A 179 -6.17 -3.49 28.90
N GLU A 180 -5.01 -3.07 29.37
CA GLU A 180 -4.05 -2.35 28.55
C GLU A 180 -3.46 -3.27 27.47
N PHE A 181 -3.33 -2.73 26.26
CA PHE A 181 -2.70 -3.42 25.15
C PHE A 181 -1.99 -2.41 24.26
N SER A 182 -1.04 -2.89 23.47
CA SER A 182 -0.41 -2.13 22.39
C SER A 182 -0.77 -2.73 21.05
N SER A 183 -0.77 -1.89 20.01
CA SER A 183 -1.03 -2.33 18.64
C SER A 183 -0.05 -1.66 17.68
N GLU A 184 0.40 -2.43 16.69
CA GLU A 184 1.14 -1.93 15.55
C GLU A 184 0.34 -2.19 14.28
N SER A 185 0.28 -1.18 13.38
CA SER A 185 -0.39 -1.29 12.08
C SER A 185 0.60 -0.96 10.98
N ARG A 186 0.62 -1.81 9.93
CA ARG A 186 1.48 -1.66 8.76
C ARG A 186 0.70 -2.01 7.50
N PHE A 187 0.57 -1.04 6.61
CA PHE A 187 0.11 -1.22 5.24
C PHE A 187 1.30 -1.01 4.31
N TYR A 188 1.57 -1.94 3.42
CA TYR A 188 2.72 -1.88 2.52
C TYR A 188 2.45 -2.64 1.23
N THR A 189 3.19 -2.29 0.18
CA THR A 189 3.16 -2.96 -1.11
C THR A 189 3.98 -4.25 -1.07
N GLU A 190 3.38 -5.38 -1.43
CA GLU A 190 4.14 -6.59 -1.79
C GLU A 190 4.52 -6.56 -3.28
N LYS A 191 3.53 -6.33 -4.14
CA LYS A 191 3.68 -6.14 -5.58
C LYS A 191 2.68 -5.08 -6.06
N PHE A 192 3.18 -4.01 -6.67
CA PHE A 192 2.38 -2.95 -7.27
C PHE A 192 3.06 -2.55 -8.58
N GLU A 193 2.48 -2.94 -9.71
CA GLU A 193 3.05 -2.78 -11.04
C GLU A 193 2.02 -2.19 -12.00
N ILE A 194 2.48 -1.25 -12.83
CA ILE A 194 1.78 -0.72 -13.99
C ILE A 194 2.47 -1.30 -15.22
N ILE A 195 1.72 -2.02 -16.05
CA ILE A 195 2.21 -2.79 -17.20
C ILE A 195 2.01 -2.00 -18.49
#